data_AF-Q5TIQ7-F1
#
_entry.id   AF-Q5TIQ7-F1
#
_cell.length_a   1.000
_cell.length_b   1.000
_cell.length_c   1.000
_cell.angle_alpha   90.00
_cell.angle_beta   90.00
_cell.angle_gamma   90.00
#
_symmetry.space_group_name_H-M   'P 1'
#
loop_
_entity.id
_entity.type
_entity.pdbx_description
1 polymer ?
#
loop_
_entity_poly.entity_id
_entity_poly.type
_entity_poly.pdbx_seq_one_letter_code
_entity_poly.pdbx_strand_id
1 'polypeptide(L)'
;TMPSNCAGSEFKERKLSPKLRSKLKRSWPDVESGNDPRFWEGEWSKHGKCSEQTLNQMQYFQRSHEMWQSFNITEILRNASIVPHPTQTWTYSDIVSPIKAVTQTTPLLRCKFPPKSQTKSQPKSQAPS
;
A
#
# COMPACT_ATOMS: atom_id res chain seq x y z
N THR A 1 17.71 -3.05 2.96
CA THR A 1 16.63 -2.90 3.96
C THR A 1 16.14 -1.48 3.93
N MET A 2 14.84 -1.22 4.07
CA MET A 2 14.31 0.15 4.12
C MET A 2 14.52 0.72 5.54
N PRO A 3 15.05 1.96 5.70
CA PRO A 3 15.24 2.57 7.01
C PRO A 3 13.92 2.64 7.81
N SER A 4 14.02 2.40 9.12
CA SER A 4 12.85 2.50 10.02
C SER A 4 13.25 2.89 11.44
N ASN A 5 12.30 3.44 12.18
CA ASN A 5 12.40 3.83 13.60
C ASN A 5 13.55 4.80 13.90
N CYS A 6 13.89 5.68 12.97
CA CYS A 6 14.93 6.70 13.16
C CYS A 6 14.52 7.71 14.25
N ALA A 7 15.51 8.32 14.90
CA ALA A 7 15.29 9.49 15.76
C ALA A 7 14.80 10.68 14.91
N GLY A 8 13.92 11.50 15.46
CA GLY A 8 13.29 12.61 14.75
C GLY A 8 12.09 13.18 15.50
N SER A 9 11.47 14.22 14.95
CA SER A 9 10.34 14.89 15.59
C SER A 9 9.08 14.02 15.61
N GLU A 10 8.29 14.19 16.67
CA GLU A 10 6.98 13.55 16.77
C GLU A 10 6.03 14.06 15.69
N PHE A 11 5.12 13.18 15.28
CA PHE A 11 4.03 13.54 14.38
C PHE A 11 3.15 14.61 15.04
N LYS A 12 2.85 15.68 14.31
CA LYS A 12 1.90 16.70 14.73
C LYS A 12 0.92 16.96 13.61
N GLU A 13 -0.32 16.48 13.73
CA GLU A 13 -1.33 16.64 12.66
C GLU A 13 -1.52 18.11 12.27
N ARG A 14 -1.44 19.04 13.23
CA ARG A 14 -1.50 20.49 13.01
C ARG A 14 -0.44 21.05 12.06
N LYS A 15 0.66 20.33 11.81
CA LYS A 15 1.68 20.70 10.80
C LYS A 15 1.20 20.41 9.38
N LEU A 16 0.14 19.61 9.21
CA LEU A 16 -0.47 19.32 7.92
C LEU A 16 -1.58 20.34 7.64
N SER A 17 -1.49 21.03 6.50
CA SER A 17 -2.53 21.98 6.10
C SER A 17 -3.88 21.27 5.93
N PRO A 18 -5.03 21.94 6.17
CA PRO A 18 -6.36 21.36 5.91
C PRO A 18 -6.51 20.81 4.48
N LYS A 19 -5.91 21.50 3.50
CA LYS A 19 -5.88 21.08 2.09
C LYS A 19 -5.11 19.77 1.90
N LEU A 20 -3.93 19.64 2.53
CA LEU A 20 -3.13 18.42 2.46
C LEU A 20 -3.83 17.26 3.16
N ARG A 21 -4.43 17.47 4.34
CA ARG A 21 -5.22 16.44 5.04
C ARG A 21 -6.37 15.92 4.16
N SER A 22 -7.09 16.81 3.48
CA SER A 22 -8.15 16.43 2.55
C SER A 22 -7.66 15.62 1.34
N LYS A 23 -6.43 15.89 0.88
CA LYS A 23 -5.77 15.11 -0.18
C LYS A 23 -5.35 13.73 0.33
N LEU A 24 -4.74 13.65 1.51
CA LEU A 24 -4.30 12.40 2.14
C LEU A 24 -5.47 11.46 2.43
N LYS A 25 -6.64 11.98 2.84
CA LYS A 25 -7.86 11.15 2.98
C LYS A 25 -8.24 10.36 1.73
N ARG A 26 -7.83 10.83 0.54
CA ARG A 26 -8.03 10.12 -0.73
C ARG A 26 -6.84 9.26 -1.13
N SER A 27 -5.63 9.82 -1.03
CA SER A 27 -4.43 9.16 -1.54
C SER A 27 -3.78 8.18 -0.56
N TRP A 28 -4.08 8.31 0.73
CA TRP A 28 -3.43 7.57 1.81
C TRP A 28 -4.37 7.29 3.00
N PRO A 29 -5.57 6.70 2.78
CA PRO A 29 -6.47 6.34 3.87
C PRO A 29 -5.97 5.13 4.68
N ASP A 30 -6.44 5.01 5.91
CA ASP A 30 -6.40 3.76 6.66
C ASP A 30 -7.52 2.83 6.17
N VAL A 31 -7.14 1.78 5.46
CA VAL A 31 -8.07 0.80 4.88
C VAL A 31 -8.40 -0.36 5.83
N GLU A 32 -7.78 -0.43 7.01
CA GLU A 32 -8.02 -1.50 7.99
C GLU A 32 -8.95 -1.03 9.11
N SER A 33 -8.63 0.09 9.78
CA SER A 33 -9.40 0.57 10.93
C SER A 33 -10.18 1.86 10.68
N GLY A 34 -9.92 2.54 9.56
CA GLY A 34 -10.56 3.80 9.19
C GLY A 34 -10.07 5.02 10.00
N ASN A 35 -8.96 4.91 10.73
CA ASN A 35 -8.38 6.02 11.50
C ASN A 35 -7.15 6.58 10.79
N ASP A 36 -7.39 7.43 9.78
CA ASP A 36 -6.31 7.98 8.95
C ASP A 36 -5.22 8.71 9.77
N PRO A 37 -5.55 9.60 10.75
CA PRO A 37 -4.51 10.29 11.52
C PRO A 37 -3.60 9.35 12.30
N ARG A 38 -4.15 8.29 12.89
CA ARG A 38 -3.36 7.26 13.61
C ARG A 38 -2.45 6.50 12.64
N PHE A 39 -2.95 6.20 11.44
CA PHE A 39 -2.14 5.55 10.42
C PHE A 39 -0.99 6.45 9.94
N TRP A 40 -1.27 7.73 9.66
CA TRP A 40 -0.25 8.70 9.28
C TRP A 40 0.81 8.90 10.37
N GLU A 41 0.40 8.95 11.64
CA GLU A 41 1.32 8.99 12.77
C GLU A 41 2.25 7.78 12.79
N GLY A 42 1.70 6.57 12.59
CA GLY A 42 2.47 5.33 12.51
C GLY A 42 3.50 5.35 11.39
N GLU A 43 3.11 5.77 10.19
CA GLU A 43 3.99 5.87 9.03
C GLU A 43 5.07 6.94 9.20
N TRP A 44 4.73 8.10 9.77
CA TRP A 44 5.72 9.13 10.10
C TRP A 44 6.72 8.62 11.15
N SER A 45 6.22 8.00 12.22
CA SER A 45 7.03 7.50 13.31
C SER A 45 7.98 6.38 12.87
N LYS A 46 7.48 5.47 12.04
CA LYS A 46 8.25 4.32 11.57
C LYS A 46 9.16 4.67 10.41
N HIS A 47 8.74 5.50 9.46
CA HIS A 47 9.47 5.72 8.20
C HIS A 47 9.78 7.21 7.93
N GLY A 48 8.83 8.11 8.16
CA GLY A 48 8.99 9.54 7.83
C GLY A 48 10.20 10.20 8.50
N LYS A 49 10.42 9.94 9.80
CA LYS A 49 11.59 10.46 10.56
C LYS A 49 12.93 10.15 9.91
N CYS A 50 13.05 9.02 9.20
CA CYS A 50 14.29 8.64 8.53
C CYS A 50 14.66 9.55 7.35
N SER A 51 13.73 10.37 6.87
CA SER A 51 13.95 11.37 5.82
C SER A 51 13.91 12.82 6.34
N GLU A 52 13.77 13.03 7.65
CA GLU A 52 13.48 14.35 8.21
C GLU A 52 14.57 15.39 7.96
N GLN A 53 15.82 14.94 7.78
CA GLN A 53 16.94 15.82 7.43
C GLN A 53 16.76 16.53 6.07
N THR A 54 15.93 15.97 5.17
CA THR A 54 15.66 16.54 3.83
C THR A 54 14.20 16.91 3.63
N LEU A 55 13.26 16.17 4.23
CA LEU A 55 11.82 16.37 4.12
C LEU A 55 11.21 16.50 5.52
N ASN A 56 10.80 17.71 5.89
CA ASN A 56 10.01 17.86 7.11
C ASN A 56 8.65 17.14 6.98
N GLN A 57 7.92 16.95 8.09
CA GLN A 57 6.66 16.21 8.10
C GLN A 57 5.67 16.66 7.00
N MET A 58 5.52 17.96 6.77
CA MET A 58 4.60 18.46 5.74
C MET A 58 5.09 18.04 4.34
N GLN A 59 6.38 18.22 4.05
CA GLN A 59 6.98 17.87 2.76
C GLN A 59 6.94 16.35 2.50
N TYR A 60 7.17 15.53 3.52
CA TYR A 60 7.06 14.07 3.43
C TYR A 60 5.68 13.64 2.92
N PHE A 61 4.61 14.10 3.58
CA PHE A 61 3.24 13.76 3.17
C PHE A 61 2.83 14.38 1.84
N GLN A 62 3.26 15.61 1.57
CA GLN A 62 3.02 16.28 0.29
C GLN A 62 3.68 15.52 -0.86
N ARG A 63 4.93 15.09 -0.69
CA ARG A 63 5.67 14.30 -1.68
C ARG A 63 5.02 12.94 -1.93
N SER A 64 4.59 12.25 -0.87
CA SER A 64 3.88 10.97 -1.02
C SER A 64 2.56 11.12 -1.79
N HIS A 65 1.79 12.17 -1.53
CA HIS A 65 0.58 12.47 -2.29
C HIS A 65 0.88 12.75 -3.78
N GLU A 66 1.92 13.54 -4.07
CA GLU A 66 2.35 13.81 -5.45
C GLU A 66 2.79 12.54 -6.19
N MET A 67 3.48 11.62 -5.50
CA MET A 67 3.86 10.33 -6.06
C MET A 67 2.62 9.48 -6.37
N TRP A 68 1.66 9.40 -5.45
CA TRP A 68 0.38 8.71 -5.68
C TRP A 68 -0.37 9.29 -6.89
N GLN A 69 -0.39 10.63 -7.02
CA GLN A 69 -1.08 11.29 -8.13
C GLN A 69 -0.37 11.09 -9.48
N SER A 70 0.97 11.12 -9.49
CA SER A 70 1.76 11.01 -10.72
C SER A 70 1.72 9.61 -11.34
N PHE A 71 1.56 8.57 -10.51
CA PHE A 71 1.56 7.18 -10.94
C PHE A 71 0.23 6.50 -10.60
N ASN A 72 -0.84 6.94 -11.26
CA ASN A 72 -2.16 6.36 -11.08
C ASN A 72 -2.22 4.92 -11.65
N ILE A 73 -1.79 3.95 -10.84
CA ILE A 73 -1.70 2.53 -11.20
C ILE A 73 -3.07 1.99 -11.63
N THR A 74 -4.16 2.45 -11.01
CA THR A 74 -5.52 2.04 -11.39
C THR A 74 -5.83 2.40 -12.83
N GLU A 75 -5.53 3.63 -13.25
CA GLU A 75 -5.75 4.07 -14.64
C GLU A 75 -4.83 3.36 -15.63
N ILE A 76 -3.56 3.13 -15.25
CA ILE A 76 -2.61 2.37 -16.08
C ILE A 76 -3.14 0.96 -16.36
N LEU A 77 -3.59 0.25 -15.32
CA LEU A 77 -4.14 -1.10 -15.45
C LEU A 77 -5.48 -1.09 -16.20
N ARG A 78 -6.36 -0.12 -15.92
CA ARG A 78 -7.64 0.03 -16.63
C ARG A 78 -7.44 0.20 -18.14
N ASN A 79 -6.45 1.00 -18.56
CA ASN A 79 -6.11 1.19 -19.97
C ASN A 79 -5.56 -0.09 -20.64
N ALA A 80 -4.99 -1.01 -19.85
CA ALA A 80 -4.60 -2.35 -20.29
C ALA A 80 -5.76 -3.37 -20.20
N SER A 81 -7.00 -2.93 -19.96
CA SER A 81 -8.17 -3.78 -19.73
C SER A 81 -8.05 -4.70 -18.50
N ILE A 82 -7.21 -4.31 -17.53
CA ILE A 82 -7.03 -5.00 -16.26
C ILE A 82 -7.80 -4.24 -15.19
N VAL A 83 -8.94 -4.81 -14.78
CA VAL A 83 -9.80 -4.27 -13.72
C VAL A 83 -10.04 -5.34 -12.65
N PRO A 84 -10.22 -4.99 -11.37
CA PRO A 84 -10.48 -5.97 -10.32
C PRO A 84 -11.65 -6.90 -10.69
N HIS A 85 -11.45 -8.20 -10.53
CA HIS A 85 -12.45 -9.22 -10.86
C HIS A 85 -12.41 -10.37 -9.84
N PRO A 86 -13.56 -10.96 -9.47
CA PRO A 86 -13.60 -12.01 -8.44
C PRO A 86 -12.94 -13.33 -8.85
N THR A 87 -12.90 -13.64 -10.14
CA THR A 87 -12.43 -14.95 -10.65
C THR A 87 -11.39 -14.88 -11.78
N GLN A 88 -11.20 -13.71 -12.39
CA GLN A 88 -10.26 -13.56 -13.49
C GLN A 88 -8.88 -13.44 -12.87
N THR A 89 -7.93 -14.16 -13.43
CA THR A 89 -6.54 -14.09 -13.00
C THR A 89 -5.70 -13.41 -14.08
N TRP A 90 -4.59 -12.84 -13.64
CA TRP A 90 -3.58 -12.23 -14.49
C TRP A 90 -2.24 -12.85 -14.15
N THR A 91 -1.40 -13.04 -15.16
CA THR A 91 -0.02 -13.43 -14.95
C THR A 91 0.79 -12.26 -14.37
N TYR A 92 1.97 -12.56 -13.83
CA TYR A 92 2.88 -11.52 -13.36
C TYR A 92 3.20 -10.49 -14.46
N SER A 93 3.45 -10.97 -15.69
CA SER A 93 3.75 -10.11 -16.84
C SER A 93 2.58 -9.23 -17.24
N ASP A 94 1.34 -9.71 -17.14
CA ASP A 94 0.16 -8.93 -17.48
C ASP A 94 0.03 -7.67 -16.60
N ILE A 95 0.36 -7.78 -15.30
CA ILE A 95 0.32 -6.66 -14.36
C ILE A 95 1.54 -5.75 -14.51
N VAL A 96 2.73 -6.34 -14.59
CA VAL A 96 4.00 -5.60 -14.48
C VAL A 96 4.36 -4.84 -15.77
N SER A 97 4.03 -5.40 -16.93
CA SER A 97 4.36 -4.79 -18.23
C SER A 97 3.70 -3.41 -18.46
N PRO A 98 2.38 -3.23 -18.28
CA PRO A 98 1.75 -1.92 -18.49
C PRO A 98 2.23 -0.88 -17.47
N ILE A 99 2.50 -1.28 -16.23
CA ILE A 99 3.09 -0.37 -15.22
C ILE A 99 4.48 0.06 -15.67
N LYS A 100 5.36 -0.89 -16.02
CA LYS A 100 6.73 -0.60 -16.47
C LYS A 100 6.76 0.29 -17.70
N ALA A 101 5.86 0.11 -18.65
CA ALA A 101 5.79 0.92 -19.87
C ALA A 101 5.55 2.41 -19.58
N VAL A 102 4.78 2.72 -18.53
CA VAL A 102 4.46 4.10 -18.12
C VAL A 102 5.50 4.65 -17.15
N THR A 103 5.90 3.88 -16.14
CA THR A 103 6.82 4.33 -15.08
C THR A 103 8.29 4.23 -15.47
N GLN A 104 8.60 3.60 -16.62
CA GLN A 104 9.94 3.27 -17.09
C GLN A 104 10.79 2.47 -16.08
N THR A 105 10.14 1.84 -15.11
CA THR A 105 10.77 1.13 -14.00
C THR A 105 9.98 -0.13 -13.69
N THR A 106 10.66 -1.20 -13.28
CA THR A 106 9.98 -2.45 -12.93
C THR A 106 9.39 -2.33 -11.52
N PRO A 107 8.06 -2.37 -11.34
CA PRO A 107 7.46 -2.36 -10.00
C PRO A 107 7.75 -3.66 -9.24
N LEU A 108 7.75 -3.58 -7.90
CA LEU A 108 7.72 -4.75 -7.03
C LEU A 108 6.27 -5.13 -6.72
N LEU A 109 5.83 -6.30 -7.19
CA LEU A 109 4.50 -6.83 -6.91
C LEU A 109 4.51 -7.63 -5.59
N ARG A 110 3.56 -7.35 -4.68
CA ARG A 110 3.37 -8.09 -3.43
C ARG A 110 1.97 -8.70 -3.40
N CYS A 111 1.89 -10.01 -3.17
CA CYS A 111 0.62 -10.73 -3.09
C CYS A 111 0.36 -11.22 -1.66
N LYS A 112 -0.92 -11.26 -1.26
CA LYS A 112 -1.38 -11.93 -0.04
C LYS A 112 -2.24 -13.12 -0.45
N PHE A 113 -1.78 -14.33 -0.11
CA PHE A 113 -2.55 -15.54 -0.36
C PHE A 113 -3.53 -15.77 0.79
N PRO A 114 -4.73 -16.31 0.51
CA PRO A 114 -5.60 -16.77 1.58
C PRO A 114 -4.86 -17.82 2.42
N PRO A 115 -5.13 -17.92 3.73
CA PRO A 115 -4.60 -18.99 4.54
C PRO A 115 -4.89 -20.33 3.86
N LYS A 116 -3.90 -21.22 3.80
CA LYS A 116 -4.17 -22.60 3.34
C LYS A 116 -5.24 -23.17 4.27
N SER A 117 -6.42 -23.47 3.73
CA SER A 117 -7.41 -24.23 4.49
C SER A 117 -6.74 -25.53 4.92
N GLN A 118 -6.70 -25.81 6.22
CA GLN A 118 -6.43 -27.16 6.67
C GLN A 118 -7.52 -28.04 6.05
N THR A 119 -7.14 -28.85 5.06
CA THR A 119 -7.95 -29.99 4.62
C THR A 119 -8.28 -30.78 5.88
N LYS A 120 -9.54 -30.68 6.35
CA LYS A 120 -10.07 -31.58 7.38
C LYS A 120 -9.80 -32.99 6.86
N SER A 121 -8.89 -33.70 7.51
CA SER A 121 -8.68 -35.13 7.30
C SER A 121 -10.05 -35.81 7.42
N GLN A 122 -10.43 -36.52 6.37
CA GLN A 122 -11.62 -37.36 6.36
C GLN A 122 -11.64 -38.27 7.61
N PRO A 123 -12.82 -38.56 8.19
CA PRO A 123 -12.92 -39.54 9.26
C PRO A 123 -12.42 -40.89 8.75
N LYS A 124 -11.52 -41.54 9.49
CA LYS A 124 -11.17 -42.94 9.28
C LYS A 124 -12.44 -43.78 9.45
N SER A 125 -12.92 -44.37 8.36
CA SER A 125 -13.87 -45.48 8.40
C SER A 125 -13.25 -46.64 9.19
N GLN A 126 -13.85 -46.97 10.34
CA GLN A 126 -13.63 -48.23 11.02
C GLN A 126 -14.24 -49.36 10.16
N ALA A 127 -13.42 -50.33 9.78
CA ALA A 127 -13.90 -51.58 9.19
C ALA A 127 -14.38 -52.51 10.32
N PRO A 128 -15.45 -53.31 10.10
CA PRO A 128 -16.00 -54.20 11.10
C PRO A 128 -15.26 -55.56 11.17
N SER A 129 -15.40 -56.14 12.37
CA SER A 129 -15.05 -57.49 12.86
C SER A 129 -13.59 -57.75 13.24
#